data_AF-A0A661TH44-F1
#
_entry.id   AF-A0A661TH44-F1
#
_cell.length_a   1.000
_cell.length_b   1.000
_cell.length_c   1.000
_cell.angle_alpha   90.00
_cell.angle_beta   90.00
_cell.angle_gamma   90.00
#
_symmetry.space_group_name_H-M   'P 1'
#
loop_
_entity.id
_entity.type
_entity.pdbx_description
1 polymer ?
#
loop_
_entity_poly.entity_id
_entity_poly.type
_entity_poly.pdbx_seq_one_letter_code
_entity_poly.pdbx_strand_id
1 'polypeptide(L)' 'MSFVVEYKVKDVGKNAKYFREKAVKMTGIDCLVEVHPGLVRFRFVKELSEKKLKELDSFMKEVADGVRVSS' A
#
# COMPACT_ATOMS: atom_id res chain seq x y z
N MET A 1 -5.20 13.55 -11.03
CA MET A 1 -4.32 12.38 -11.23
C MET A 1 -4.38 11.54 -9.96
N SER A 2 -4.73 10.26 -10.08
CA SER A 2 -4.65 9.30 -8.96
C SER A 2 -3.27 8.65 -8.96
N PHE A 3 -2.62 8.60 -7.80
CA PHE A 3 -1.30 7.98 -7.64
C PHE A 3 -1.47 6.52 -7.23
N VAL A 4 -0.91 5.58 -7.99
CA VAL A 4 -1.16 4.15 -7.81
C VAL A 4 0.13 3.45 -7.42
N VAL A 5 0.10 2.76 -6.28
CA VAL A 5 1.23 1.98 -5.78
C VAL A 5 0.85 0.52 -5.71
N GLU A 6 1.65 -0.34 -6.33
CA GLU A 6 1.40 -1.78 -6.41
C GLU A 6 2.49 -2.56 -5.69
N TYR A 7 2.07 -3.53 -4.88
CA TYR A 7 2.94 -4.42 -4.14
C TYR A 7 2.60 -5.86 -4.47
N LYS A 8 3.60 -6.62 -4.91
CA LYS A 8 3.49 -8.07 -4.99
C LYS A 8 3.70 -8.63 -3.59
N VAL A 9 2.75 -9.43 -3.11
CA VAL A 9 2.76 -10.01 -1.76
C VAL A 9 2.76 -11.53 -1.88
N LYS A 10 3.28 -12.23 -0.87
CA LYS A 10 3.19 -13.72 -0.84
C LYS A 10 2.02 -14.20 -0.01
N ASP A 11 1.80 -13.54 1.14
CA ASP A 11 0.73 -13.89 2.06
C ASP A 11 -0.18 -12.67 2.26
N VAL A 12 -1.50 -12.90 2.15
CA VAL A 12 -2.51 -11.86 2.33
C VAL A 12 -3.45 -12.26 3.45
N GLY A 13 -2.89 -12.48 4.64
CA GLY A 13 -3.65 -12.69 5.88
C GLY A 13 -4.43 -11.46 6.39
N LYS A 14 -4.39 -10.33 5.66
CA LYS A 14 -5.08 -9.07 6.01
C LYS A 14 -5.96 -8.60 4.86
N ASN A 15 -7.07 -7.95 5.18
CA ASN A 15 -8.02 -7.45 4.20
C ASN A 15 -7.71 -6.01 3.75
N ALA A 16 -8.37 -5.56 2.69
CA ALA A 16 -8.20 -4.21 2.14
C ALA A 16 -8.44 -3.09 3.17
N LYS A 17 -9.40 -3.28 4.10
CA LYS A 17 -9.70 -2.31 5.15
C LYS A 17 -8.49 -2.09 6.07
N TYR A 18 -7.85 -3.17 6.52
CA TYR A 18 -6.66 -3.11 7.37
C TYR A 18 -5.52 -2.31 6.70
N PHE A 19 -5.23 -2.63 5.44
CA PHE A 19 -4.20 -1.94 4.67
C PHE A 19 -4.54 -0.46 4.47
N ARG A 20 -5.81 -0.14 4.17
CA ARG A 20 -6.28 1.24 4.03
C ARG A 20 -6.08 2.02 5.32
N GLU A 21 -6.59 1.53 6.44
CA GLU A 21 -6.51 2.23 7.73
C GLU A 21 -5.06 2.53 8.13
N LYS A 22 -4.15 1.58 7.90
CA LYS A 22 -2.71 1.77 8.16
C LYS A 22 -2.07 2.77 7.18
N ALA A 23 -2.32 2.63 5.89
CA ALA A 23 -1.80 3.54 4.88
C ALA A 23 -2.28 4.98 5.10
N VAL A 24 -3.56 5.19 5.43
CA VAL A 24 -4.11 6.51 5.76
C VAL A 24 -3.49 7.05 7.04
N LYS A 25 -3.31 6.22 8.08
CA LYS A 25 -2.68 6.65 9.34
C LYS A 25 -1.20 7.06 9.15
N MET A 26 -0.47 6.36 8.29
CA MET A 26 0.95 6.63 8.01
C MET A 26 1.14 7.83 7.09
N THR A 27 0.36 7.88 6.00
CA THR A 27 0.55 8.88 4.95
C THR A 27 -0.27 10.16 5.18
N GLY A 28 -1.34 10.09 5.98
CA GLY A 28 -2.31 11.17 6.15
C GLY A 28 -3.16 11.44 4.90
N ILE A 29 -3.13 10.55 3.91
CA ILE A 29 -3.80 10.71 2.61
C ILE A 29 -4.80 9.58 2.44
N ASP A 30 -6.02 9.91 2.05
CA ASP A 30 -7.03 8.90 1.77
C ASP A 30 -6.65 8.06 0.54
N CYS A 31 -6.96 6.77 0.60
CA CYS A 31 -6.66 5.84 -0.47
C CYS A 31 -7.70 4.74 -0.58
N LEU A 32 -7.83 4.21 -1.79
CA LEU A 32 -8.55 2.97 -2.06
C LEU A 32 -7.54 1.83 -2.12
N VAL A 33 -7.90 0.68 -1.52
CA VAL A 33 -7.03 -0.50 -1.51
C VAL A 33 -7.76 -1.66 -2.16
N GLU A 34 -7.10 -2.28 -3.12
CA GLU A 34 -7.55 -3.52 -3.77
C GLU A 34 -6.59 -4.64 -3.34
N VAL A 35 -7.15 -5.71 -2.78
CA VAL A 35 -6.39 -6.87 -2.32
C VAL A 35 -6.77 -8.06 -3.19
N HIS A 36 -5.77 -8.61 -3.88
CA HIS A 36 -5.88 -9.80 -4.70
C HIS A 36 -4.90 -10.87 -4.19
N PRO A 37 -5.13 -12.15 -4.50
CA PRO A 37 -4.13 -13.19 -4.24
C PRO A 37 -2.80 -12.82 -4.92
N GLY A 38 -1.76 -12.58 -4.11
CA GLY A 38 -0.43 -12.23 -4.59
C GLY A 38 -0.17 -10.75 -4.92
N LEU A 39 -1.17 -9.87 -4.79
CA LEU A 39 -1.05 -8.45 -5.14
C LEU A 39 -1.89 -7.56 -4.23
N VAL A 40 -1.31 -6.45 -3.77
CA VAL A 40 -2.02 -5.36 -3.10
C VAL A 40 -1.79 -4.07 -3.88
N ARG A 41 -2.86 -3.37 -4.23
CA ARG A 41 -2.81 -2.09 -4.94
C ARG A 41 -3.41 -1.00 -4.08
N PHE A 42 -2.68 0.10 -3.94
CA PHE A 42 -3.12 1.32 -3.29
C PHE A 42 -3.34 2.40 -4.33
N ARG A 43 -4.49 3.06 -4.29
CA ARG A 43 -4.80 4.22 -5.13
C ARG A 43 -5.01 5.42 -4.22
N PHE A 44 -3.98 6.26 -4.12
CA PHE A 44 -4.00 7.48 -3.33
C PHE A 44 -4.64 8.63 -4.09
N VAL A 45 -5.38 9.47 -3.38
CA VAL A 45 -6.00 10.69 -3.94
C VAL A 45 -4.99 11.79 -4.28
N LYS A 46 -3.75 11.67 -3.77
CA LYS A 46 -2.64 12.58 -3.99
C LYS A 46 -1.33 11.80 -4.09
N GLU A 47 -0.34 12.39 -4.75
CA GLU A 47 1.01 11.85 -4.83
C GLU A 47 1.66 11.72 -3.45
N LEU A 48 2.42 10.65 -3.25
CA LEU A 48 3.19 10.42 -2.04
C LEU A 48 4.62 10.91 -2.23
N SER A 49 5.16 11.58 -1.21
CA SER A 49 6.58 11.88 -1.17
C SER A 49 7.39 10.59 -1.03
N GLU A 50 8.65 10.59 -1.49
CA GLU A 50 9.56 9.45 -1.37
C GLU A 50 9.70 8.94 0.07
N LYS A 51 9.65 9.83 1.06
CA LYS A 51 9.67 9.46 2.48
C LYS A 51 8.46 8.58 2.85
N LYS A 52 7.25 8.99 2.44
CA LYS A 52 6.02 8.24 2.71
C LYS A 52 5.99 6.92 1.94
N LEU A 53 6.51 6.91 0.71
CA LEU A 53 6.68 5.70 -0.07
C LEU A 53 7.58 4.69 0.63
N LYS A 54 8.74 5.12 1.17
CA LYS A 54 9.64 4.24 1.93
C LYS A 54 9.00 3.70 3.21
N GLU A 55 8.18 4.49 3.89
CA GLU A 55 7.41 4.03 5.04
C GLU A 55 6.37 2.97 4.65
N LEU A 56 5.65 3.19 3.54
CA LEU A 56 4.70 2.22 2.99
C LEU A 56 5.41 0.93 2.54
N ASP A 57 6.58 1.03 1.92
CA ASP A 57 7.40 -0.12 1.51
C ASP A 57 7.81 -0.96 2.72
N SER A 58 8.29 -0.32 3.78
CA SER A 58 8.68 -0.99 5.02
C SER A 58 7.50 -1.71 5.66
N PHE A 59 6.34 -1.04 5.70
CA PHE A 59 5.10 -1.63 6.20
C PHE A 59 4.65 -2.85 5.38
N MET A 60 4.64 -2.74 4.05
CA MET A 60 4.23 -3.85 3.18
C MET A 60 5.19 -5.03 3.27
N LYS A 61 6.48 -4.78 3.42
CA LYS A 61 7.50 -5.81 3.65
C LYS A 61 7.29 -6.53 4.98
N GLU A 62 7.02 -5.79 6.07
CA GLU A 62 6.81 -6.38 7.40
C GLU A 62 5.50 -7.18 7.49
N VAL A 63 4.42 -6.69 6.90
CA VAL A 63 3.09 -7.28 7.06
C VAL A 63 2.80 -8.42 6.07
N ALA A 64 3.33 -8.34 4.85
CA ALA A 64 2.90 -9.20 3.74
C ALA A 64 4.06 -9.74 2.88
N ASP A 65 5.31 -9.60 3.33
CA ASP A 65 6.53 -9.83 2.53
C ASP A 65 6.45 -9.10 1.17
N GLY A 66 5.84 -7.91 1.20
CA GLY A 66 5.45 -7.14 0.03
C GLY A 66 6.62 -6.43 -0.63
N VAL A 67 6.74 -6.58 -1.95
CA VAL A 67 7.74 -5.88 -2.77
C VAL A 67 7.03 -4.95 -3.74
N ARG A 68 7.42 -3.66 -3.72
CA ARG A 68 6.85 -2.66 -4.63
C ARG A 68 7.19 -3.00 -6.08
N VAL A 69 6.18 -2.98 -6.93
CA VAL A 69 6.30 -3.27 -8.37
C VAL A 69 6.10 -2.01 -9.21
N SER A 70 5.28 -1.07 -8.74
CA SER A 70 4.98 0.20 -9.42
C SER A 70 4.58 1.28 -8.40
N SER A 71 4.84 2.56 -8.72
CA SER A 71 4.48 3.75 -7.95
C SER A 71 4.40 4.97 -8.87
#